data_AF-A0A1S6H0E1-F1
#
_entry.id   AF-A0A1S6H0E1-F1
#
_cell.length_a   1.000
_cell.length_b   1.000
_cell.length_c   1.000
_cell.angle_alpha   90.00
_cell.angle_beta   90.00
_cell.angle_gamma   90.00
#
_symmetry.space_group_name_H-M   'P 1'
#
loop_
_entity.id
_entity.type
_entity.pdbx_description
1 polymer ?
#
loop_
_entity_poly.entity_id
_entity_poly.type
_entity_poly.pdbx_seq_one_letter_code
_entity_poly.pdbx_strand_id
1 'polypeptide(L)'
;MRVKKILDSFNEGIKIIAKNPSLVLSGLVLWLVLLGVSSIGKYLAPNFQTTGANVAWTIAVAFVSFIVGSYFLAGMIGVSRKPKEKTDRRFFANANRFWLRSFFVILFILISSLLIGRIAHYGALYIGRAAGLETANAVIVFVLIYLLGLLSLLIFLTFSNFMLVIKNLKIHRAVYESIKFVKKEYLATLILNLVFFALFFALDWIRGFIGDILLFGLLLPYFVAVLTRFVETVDLKK
;
A
#
# COMPACT_ATOMS: atom_id res chain seq x y z
N MET A 1 -15.54 -15.27 16.65
CA MET A 1 -14.75 -14.14 17.21
C MET A 1 -14.10 -13.24 16.13
N ARG A 2 -14.78 -12.87 15.02
CA ARG A 2 -14.09 -12.22 13.87
C ARG A 2 -14.66 -10.86 13.43
N VAL A 3 -15.98 -10.70 13.31
CA VAL A 3 -16.59 -9.45 12.83
C VAL A 3 -16.43 -8.28 13.80
N LYS A 4 -16.69 -8.50 15.09
CA LYS A 4 -16.53 -7.46 16.13
C LYS A 4 -15.13 -6.84 16.12
N LYS A 5 -14.08 -7.65 15.97
CA LYS A 5 -12.68 -7.15 15.90
C LYS A 5 -12.41 -6.27 14.68
N ILE A 6 -12.99 -6.62 13.53
CA ILE A 6 -12.85 -5.84 12.30
C ILE A 6 -13.55 -4.49 12.49
N LEU A 7 -14.79 -4.50 12.98
CA LEU A 7 -15.55 -3.28 13.29
C LEU A 7 -14.85 -2.43 14.36
N ASP A 8 -14.32 -3.05 15.41
CA ASP A 8 -13.53 -2.37 16.44
C ASP A 8 -12.29 -1.71 15.83
N SER A 9 -11.62 -2.35 14.86
CA SER A 9 -10.46 -1.78 14.17
C SER A 9 -10.83 -0.55 13.33
N PHE A 10 -11.99 -0.58 12.65
CA PHE A 10 -12.51 0.58 11.94
C PHE A 10 -12.88 1.72 12.89
N ASN A 11 -13.64 1.43 13.95
CA ASN A 11 -14.04 2.42 14.95
C ASN A 11 -12.83 3.06 15.65
N GLU A 12 -11.85 2.25 16.03
CA GLU A 12 -10.60 2.77 16.61
C GLU A 12 -9.77 3.55 15.58
N GLY A 13 -9.79 3.17 14.30
CA GLY A 13 -9.18 3.94 13.22
C GLY A 13 -9.74 5.35 13.13
N ILE A 14 -11.06 5.51 13.19
CA ILE A 14 -11.74 6.82 13.21
C ILE A 14 -11.29 7.62 14.43
N LYS A 15 -11.30 7.00 15.62
CA LYS A 15 -10.85 7.65 16.87
C LYS A 15 -9.39 8.09 16.80
N ILE A 16 -8.50 7.33 16.15
CA ILE A 16 -7.09 7.68 15.99
C ILE A 16 -6.93 8.91 15.12
N ILE A 17 -7.61 8.97 13.97
CA ILE A 17 -7.57 10.15 13.10
C ILE A 17 -8.09 11.37 13.84
N ALA A 18 -9.27 11.25 14.48
CA ALA A 18 -9.88 12.36 15.21
C ALA A 18 -8.97 12.89 16.33
N LYS A 19 -8.21 12.01 17.00
CA LYS A 19 -7.26 12.39 18.05
C LYS A 19 -5.91 12.88 17.52
N ASN A 20 -5.57 12.59 16.26
CA ASN A 20 -4.26 12.89 15.66
C ASN A 20 -4.44 13.53 14.28
N PRO A 21 -4.83 14.80 14.21
CA PRO A 21 -4.99 15.51 12.94
C PRO A 21 -3.67 15.59 12.14
N SER A 22 -2.52 15.41 12.79
CA SER A 22 -1.23 15.34 12.11
C SER A 22 -1.10 14.14 11.15
N LEU A 23 -1.89 13.07 11.30
CA LEU A 23 -1.97 11.99 10.32
C LEU A 23 -2.58 12.46 9.00
N VAL A 24 -3.67 13.24 9.09
CA VAL A 24 -4.32 13.88 7.92
C VAL A 24 -3.36 14.87 7.27
N LEU A 25 -2.72 15.72 8.09
CA LEU A 25 -1.74 16.68 7.60
C LEU A 25 -0.56 15.98 6.91
N SER A 26 -0.05 14.90 7.47
CA SER A 26 1.03 14.11 6.86
C SER A 26 0.61 13.55 5.50
N GLY A 27 -0.63 13.08 5.38
CA GLY A 27 -1.21 12.63 4.11
C GLY A 27 -1.31 13.75 3.07
N LEU A 28 -1.76 14.94 3.47
CA LEU A 28 -1.82 16.12 2.59
C LEU A 28 -0.42 16.60 2.17
N VAL A 29 0.54 16.60 3.08
CA VAL A 29 1.93 16.94 2.76
C VAL A 29 2.52 15.92 1.79
N LEU A 30 2.27 14.62 1.98
CA LEU A 30 2.66 13.58 1.02
C LEU A 30 2.11 13.90 -0.38
N TRP A 31 0.82 14.22 -0.47
CA TRP A 31 0.21 14.59 -1.74
C TRP A 31 0.84 15.83 -2.38
N LEU A 32 1.07 16.91 -1.61
CA LEU A 32 1.75 18.10 -2.11
C LEU A 32 3.15 17.80 -2.64
N VAL A 33 3.91 16.96 -1.93
CA VAL A 33 5.25 16.52 -2.38
C VAL A 33 5.13 15.71 -3.67
N LEU A 34 4.19 14.76 -3.77
CA LEU A 34 3.98 13.97 -4.99
C LEU A 34 3.51 14.84 -6.17
N LEU A 35 2.67 15.84 -5.94
CA LEU A 35 2.29 16.83 -6.94
C LEU A 35 3.50 17.64 -7.43
N GLY A 36 4.38 18.04 -6.51
CA GLY A 36 5.64 18.70 -6.83
C GLY A 36 6.53 17.83 -7.71
N VAL A 37 6.75 16.57 -7.29
CA VAL A 37 7.52 15.57 -8.05
C VAL A 37 6.92 15.36 -9.44
N SER A 38 5.60 15.22 -9.54
CA SER A 38 4.90 15.07 -10.82
C SER A 38 5.05 16.31 -11.70
N SER A 39 4.94 17.52 -11.14
CA SER A 39 5.06 18.77 -11.89
C SER A 39 6.47 18.95 -12.45
N ILE A 40 7.50 18.69 -11.64
CA ILE A 40 8.90 18.67 -12.08
C ILE A 40 9.10 17.60 -13.17
N GLY A 41 8.50 16.41 -12.96
CA GLY A 41 8.48 15.32 -13.92
C GLY A 41 7.98 15.74 -15.29
N LYS A 42 6.82 16.43 -15.33
CA LYS A 42 6.20 16.94 -16.57
C LYS A 42 7.00 18.05 -17.22
N TYR A 43 7.57 18.96 -16.42
CA TYR A 43 8.37 20.07 -16.94
C TYR A 43 9.66 19.59 -17.61
N LEU A 44 10.30 18.55 -17.06
CA LEU A 44 11.56 18.02 -17.59
C LEU A 44 11.36 16.95 -18.69
N ALA A 45 10.19 16.31 -18.75
CA ALA A 45 9.90 15.25 -19.72
C ALA A 45 10.21 15.61 -21.20
N PRO A 46 9.91 16.82 -21.72
CA PRO A 46 10.21 17.18 -23.10
C PRO A 46 11.70 17.16 -23.48
N ASN A 47 12.59 17.25 -22.49
CA ASN A 47 14.03 17.22 -22.71
C ASN A 47 14.57 15.80 -22.97
N PHE A 48 13.76 14.76 -22.72
CA PHE A 48 14.14 13.37 -22.91
C PHE A 48 13.50 12.83 -24.20
N GLN A 49 14.12 13.12 -25.34
CA GLN A 49 13.52 12.80 -26.65
C GLN A 49 13.67 11.32 -27.06
N THR A 50 14.64 10.59 -26.51
CA THR A 50 14.84 9.17 -26.84
C THR A 50 13.99 8.26 -25.94
N THR A 51 13.58 7.11 -26.48
CA THR A 51 12.84 6.10 -25.71
C THR A 51 13.59 5.68 -24.46
N GLY A 52 14.92 5.47 -24.56
CA GLY A 52 15.76 5.10 -23.42
C GLY A 52 15.78 6.17 -22.33
N ALA A 53 15.92 7.44 -22.72
CA ALA A 53 15.90 8.56 -21.78
C ALA A 53 14.54 8.69 -21.08
N ASN A 54 13.42 8.53 -21.81
CA ASN A 54 12.07 8.56 -21.23
C ASN A 54 11.83 7.43 -20.23
N VAL A 55 12.29 6.21 -20.55
CA VAL A 55 12.19 5.06 -19.63
C VAL A 55 13.03 5.31 -18.37
N ALA A 56 14.28 5.74 -18.53
CA ALA A 56 15.16 6.04 -17.39
C ALA A 56 14.58 7.15 -16.50
N TRP A 57 14.04 8.21 -17.10
CA TRP A 57 13.38 9.30 -16.38
C TRP A 57 12.16 8.81 -15.61
N THR A 58 11.31 8.00 -16.24
CA THR A 58 10.12 7.42 -15.59
C THR A 58 10.51 6.57 -14.38
N ILE A 59 11.56 5.75 -14.51
CA ILE A 59 12.10 4.95 -13.41
C ILE A 59 12.60 5.87 -12.29
N ALA A 60 13.34 6.93 -12.61
CA ALA A 60 13.87 7.87 -11.62
C ALA A 60 12.74 8.57 -10.85
N VAL A 61 11.72 9.08 -11.54
CA VAL A 61 10.56 9.73 -10.91
C VAL A 61 9.81 8.74 -10.02
N ALA A 62 9.55 7.52 -10.50
CA ALA A 62 8.90 6.48 -9.71
C ALA A 62 9.71 6.14 -8.44
N PHE A 63 11.04 6.05 -8.55
CA PHE A 63 11.93 5.78 -7.43
C PHE A 63 11.85 6.86 -6.35
N VAL A 64 11.85 8.14 -6.75
CA VAL A 64 11.65 9.27 -5.84
C VAL A 64 10.28 9.18 -5.16
N SER A 65 9.22 8.92 -5.92
CA SER A 65 7.87 8.74 -5.35
C SER A 65 7.81 7.58 -4.35
N PHE A 66 8.48 6.46 -4.61
CA PHE A 66 8.56 5.33 -3.68
C PHE A 66 9.34 5.68 -2.41
N ILE A 67 10.45 6.42 -2.51
CA ILE A 67 11.20 6.88 -1.34
C ILE A 67 10.30 7.77 -0.48
N VAL A 68 9.69 8.79 -1.07
CA VAL A 68 8.79 9.71 -0.36
C VAL A 68 7.63 8.94 0.27
N GLY A 69 6.94 8.10 -0.50
CA GLY A 69 5.83 7.27 -0.02
C GLY A 69 6.24 6.36 1.14
N SER A 70 7.40 5.71 1.06
CA SER A 70 7.93 4.85 2.13
C SER A 70 8.23 5.61 3.43
N TYR A 71 8.74 6.84 3.30
CA TYR A 71 9.05 7.72 4.43
C TYR A 71 7.78 8.12 5.16
N PHE A 72 6.79 8.62 4.42
CA PHE A 72 5.50 9.03 4.98
C PHE A 72 4.72 7.85 5.56
N LEU A 73 4.70 6.69 4.87
CA LEU A 73 4.04 5.49 5.38
C LEU A 73 4.64 5.04 6.72
N ALA A 74 5.97 5.01 6.83
CA ALA A 74 6.66 4.66 8.07
C ALA A 74 6.32 5.62 9.22
N GLY A 75 6.31 6.93 8.93
CA GLY A 75 5.91 7.96 9.90
C GLY A 75 4.46 7.80 10.36
N MET A 76 3.52 7.62 9.42
CA MET A 76 2.09 7.47 9.72
C MET A 76 1.79 6.22 10.56
N ILE A 77 2.44 5.08 10.28
CA ILE A 77 2.30 3.86 11.10
C ILE A 77 2.82 4.12 12.53
N GLY A 78 3.97 4.78 12.65
CA GLY A 78 4.60 5.09 13.94
C GLY A 78 3.76 6.00 14.83
N VAL A 79 3.05 6.96 14.23
CA VAL A 79 2.07 7.83 14.91
C VAL A 79 0.82 7.06 15.29
N SER A 80 0.26 6.27 14.37
CA SER A 80 -0.99 5.53 14.58
C SER A 80 -0.94 4.55 15.76
N ARG A 81 0.25 4.00 16.03
CA ARG A 81 0.51 3.07 17.15
C ARG A 81 0.23 3.66 18.54
N LYS A 82 0.67 4.89 18.84
CA LYS A 82 0.50 5.52 20.17
C LYS A 82 -0.04 6.96 20.05
N PRO A 83 -1.37 7.13 20.06
CA PRO A 83 -2.05 8.40 19.75
C PRO A 83 -2.01 9.49 20.84
N LYS A 84 -1.17 9.38 21.88
CA LYS A 84 -1.18 10.28 23.06
C LYS A 84 0.12 11.08 23.29
N GLU A 85 1.18 10.88 22.51
CA GLU A 85 2.48 11.57 22.68
C GLU A 85 2.73 12.57 21.54
N LYS A 86 3.51 13.63 21.80
CA LYS A 86 3.91 14.70 20.84
C LYS A 86 4.12 14.14 19.42
N THR A 87 3.13 14.38 18.57
CA THR A 87 2.86 13.55 17.39
C THR A 87 3.87 13.76 16.26
N ASP A 88 4.36 14.99 16.09
CA ASP A 88 5.20 15.36 14.95
C ASP A 88 6.65 14.86 15.10
N ARG A 89 7.26 15.06 16.27
CA ARG A 89 8.61 14.53 16.55
C ARG A 89 8.66 13.02 16.38
N ARG A 90 7.58 12.33 16.75
CA ARG A 90 7.43 10.89 16.58
C ARG A 90 7.29 10.47 15.13
N PHE A 91 6.57 11.25 14.31
CA PHE A 91 6.47 11.01 12.87
C PHE A 91 7.87 10.96 12.25
N PHE A 92 8.66 12.04 12.40
CA PHE A 92 10.00 12.12 11.83
C PHE A 92 10.96 11.08 12.42
N ALA A 93 10.87 10.80 13.73
CA ALA A 93 11.70 9.77 14.36
C ALA A 93 11.43 8.37 13.79
N ASN A 94 10.16 8.01 13.57
CA ASN A 94 9.81 6.72 12.96
C ASN A 94 10.16 6.69 11.47
N ALA A 95 9.84 7.76 10.74
CA ALA A 95 10.18 7.88 9.34
C ALA A 95 11.69 7.71 9.12
N ASN A 96 12.53 8.48 9.81
CA ASN A 96 14.00 8.37 9.73
C ASN A 96 14.53 6.98 10.10
N ARG A 97 13.90 6.30 11.06
CA ARG A 97 14.34 4.97 11.52
C ARG A 97 13.95 3.82 10.58
N PHE A 98 12.85 3.96 9.85
CA PHE A 98 12.21 2.84 9.14
C PHE A 98 12.07 3.04 7.64
N TRP A 99 12.17 4.26 7.10
CA TRP A 99 11.88 4.56 5.69
C TRP A 99 12.63 3.64 4.72
N LEU A 100 13.94 3.44 4.90
CA LEU A 100 14.75 2.63 3.98
C LEU A 100 14.32 1.17 3.98
N ARG A 101 13.98 0.63 5.15
CA ARG A 101 13.47 -0.74 5.27
C ARG A 101 12.07 -0.85 4.66
N SER A 102 11.21 0.13 4.89
CA SER A 102 9.88 0.19 4.27
C SER A 102 9.96 0.32 2.75
N PHE A 103 10.92 1.10 2.24
CA PHE A 103 11.20 1.26 0.82
C PHE A 103 11.49 -0.09 0.17
N PHE A 104 12.40 -0.89 0.73
CA PHE A 104 12.69 -2.22 0.19
C PHE A 104 11.49 -3.18 0.25
N VAL A 105 10.64 -3.08 1.27
CA VAL A 105 9.40 -3.86 1.32
C VAL A 105 8.43 -3.44 0.21
N ILE A 106 8.24 -2.14 -0.01
CA ILE A 106 7.38 -1.63 -1.10
C ILE A 106 7.96 -2.03 -2.46
N LEU A 107 9.28 -1.93 -2.64
CA LEU A 107 9.95 -2.36 -3.86
C LEU A 107 9.77 -3.85 -4.11
N PHE A 108 9.89 -4.68 -3.06
CA PHE A 108 9.64 -6.12 -3.14
C PHE A 108 8.18 -6.43 -3.52
N ILE A 109 7.22 -5.69 -2.94
CA ILE A 109 5.81 -5.77 -3.31
C ILE A 109 5.61 -5.41 -4.79
N LEU A 110 6.21 -4.31 -5.26
CA LEU A 110 6.13 -3.87 -6.66
C LEU A 110 6.68 -4.94 -7.62
N ILE A 111 7.89 -5.44 -7.37
CA ILE A 111 8.51 -6.48 -8.19
C ILE A 111 7.61 -7.73 -8.22
N SER A 112 7.08 -8.13 -7.07
CA SER A 112 6.16 -9.25 -6.96
C SER A 112 4.88 -9.03 -7.79
N SER A 113 4.28 -7.84 -7.73
CA SER A 113 3.11 -7.47 -8.55
C SER A 113 3.41 -7.51 -10.05
N LEU A 114 4.58 -7.01 -10.46
CA LEU A 114 5.01 -7.03 -11.87
C LEU A 114 5.23 -8.47 -12.35
N LEU A 115 5.84 -9.32 -11.53
CA LEU A 115 6.02 -10.75 -11.83
C LEU A 115 4.68 -11.46 -11.98
N ILE A 116 3.71 -11.22 -11.09
CA ILE A 116 2.35 -11.76 -11.23
C ILE A 116 1.72 -11.35 -12.56
N GLY A 117 1.81 -10.05 -12.91
CA GLY A 117 1.27 -9.55 -14.18
C GLY A 117 1.92 -10.22 -15.39
N ARG A 118 3.24 -10.42 -15.37
CA ARG A 118 3.95 -11.13 -16.44
C ARG A 118 3.54 -12.60 -16.51
N ILE A 119 3.46 -13.29 -15.38
CA ILE A 119 3.00 -14.69 -15.32
C ILE A 119 1.56 -14.81 -15.84
N ALA A 120 0.68 -13.89 -15.47
CA ALA A 120 -0.70 -13.88 -15.97
C ALA A 120 -0.76 -13.70 -17.49
N HIS A 121 0.03 -12.77 -18.05
CA HIS A 121 0.11 -12.58 -19.50
C HIS A 121 0.64 -13.82 -20.23
N TYR A 122 1.78 -14.37 -19.79
CA TYR A 122 2.35 -15.55 -20.42
C TYR A 122 1.46 -16.78 -20.25
N GLY A 123 0.89 -16.97 -19.06
CA GLY A 123 -0.02 -18.07 -18.76
C GLY A 123 -1.28 -18.01 -19.61
N ALA A 124 -1.93 -16.85 -19.72
CA ALA A 124 -3.12 -16.67 -20.55
C ALA A 124 -2.83 -16.89 -22.04
N LEU A 125 -1.69 -16.42 -22.54
CA LEU A 125 -1.29 -16.61 -23.94
C LEU A 125 -0.99 -18.08 -24.24
N TYR A 126 -0.29 -18.77 -23.34
CA TYR A 126 0.05 -20.19 -23.51
C TYR A 126 -1.19 -21.08 -23.42
N ILE A 127 -1.99 -20.92 -22.37
CA ILE A 127 -3.25 -21.66 -22.18
C ILE A 127 -4.23 -21.35 -23.31
N GLY A 128 -4.38 -20.07 -23.67
CA GLY A 128 -5.25 -19.63 -24.74
C GLY A 128 -4.91 -20.26 -26.09
N ARG A 129 -3.62 -20.30 -26.44
CA ARG A 129 -3.16 -20.96 -27.68
C ARG A 129 -3.32 -22.48 -27.61
N ALA A 130 -2.94 -23.11 -26.50
CA ALA A 130 -3.00 -24.56 -26.36
C ALA A 130 -4.43 -25.11 -26.39
N ALA A 131 -5.40 -24.37 -25.83
CA ALA A 131 -6.80 -24.75 -25.77
C ALA A 131 -7.65 -24.17 -26.93
N GLY A 132 -7.02 -23.47 -27.89
CA GLY A 132 -7.74 -22.86 -29.02
C GLY A 132 -8.80 -21.85 -28.58
N LEU A 133 -8.59 -21.17 -27.45
CA LEU A 133 -9.58 -20.26 -26.88
C LEU A 133 -9.70 -19.00 -27.73
N GLU A 134 -10.94 -18.57 -27.95
CA GLU A 134 -11.23 -17.23 -28.46
C GLU A 134 -10.66 -16.14 -27.53
N THR A 135 -10.40 -14.96 -28.09
CA THR A 135 -9.79 -13.84 -27.38
C THR A 135 -10.53 -13.50 -26.08
N ALA A 136 -11.86 -13.54 -26.08
CA ALA A 136 -12.67 -13.27 -24.88
C ALA A 136 -12.38 -14.27 -23.74
N ASN A 137 -12.27 -15.55 -24.07
CA ASN A 137 -11.99 -16.61 -23.10
C ASN A 137 -10.54 -16.53 -22.59
N ALA A 138 -9.58 -16.16 -23.45
CA ALA A 138 -8.20 -15.93 -23.04
C ALA A 138 -8.07 -14.74 -22.07
N VAL A 139 -8.88 -13.69 -22.24
CA VAL A 139 -8.96 -12.57 -21.28
C VAL A 139 -9.50 -13.03 -19.93
N ILE A 140 -10.51 -13.90 -19.89
CA ILE A 140 -11.03 -14.46 -18.63
C ILE A 140 -9.92 -15.25 -17.91
N VAL A 141 -9.17 -16.09 -18.61
CA VAL A 141 -8.03 -16.83 -18.05
C VAL A 141 -6.98 -15.88 -17.49
N PHE A 142 -6.64 -14.82 -18.22
CA PHE A 142 -5.74 -13.77 -17.73
C PHE A 142 -6.24 -13.15 -16.42
N VAL A 143 -7.51 -12.73 -16.39
CA VAL A 143 -8.13 -12.09 -15.22
C VAL A 143 -8.11 -13.04 -14.02
N LEU A 144 -8.42 -14.32 -14.21
CA LEU A 144 -8.41 -15.31 -13.14
C LEU A 144 -7.01 -15.55 -12.57
N ILE A 145 -6.01 -15.76 -13.43
CA ILE A 145 -4.61 -15.96 -12.98
C ILE A 145 -4.11 -14.71 -12.26
N TYR A 146 -4.37 -13.53 -12.82
CA TYR A 146 -3.98 -12.26 -12.24
C TYR A 146 -4.63 -12.05 -10.88
N LEU A 147 -5.95 -12.22 -10.78
CA LEU A 147 -6.71 -12.09 -9.54
C LEU A 147 -6.21 -13.07 -8.48
N LEU A 148 -6.02 -14.34 -8.83
CA LEU A 148 -5.49 -15.35 -7.92
C LEU A 148 -4.09 -14.95 -7.41
N GLY A 149 -3.19 -14.52 -8.30
CA GLY A 149 -1.86 -14.07 -7.92
C GLY A 149 -1.87 -12.87 -6.97
N LEU A 150 -2.73 -11.88 -7.24
CA LEU A 150 -2.91 -10.72 -6.36
C LEU A 150 -3.46 -11.14 -4.99
N LEU A 151 -4.53 -11.95 -4.96
CA LEU A 151 -5.16 -12.41 -3.72
C LEU A 151 -4.26 -13.35 -2.92
N SER A 152 -3.37 -14.11 -3.57
CA SER A 152 -2.50 -15.08 -2.90
C SER A 152 -1.19 -14.52 -2.41
N LEU A 153 -0.60 -13.52 -3.10
CA LEU A 153 0.71 -12.99 -2.72
C LEU A 153 0.60 -11.62 -2.07
N LEU A 154 -0.15 -10.69 -2.67
CA LEU A 154 -0.17 -9.31 -2.17
C LEU A 154 -0.87 -9.20 -0.82
N ILE A 155 -1.97 -9.94 -0.61
CA ILE A 155 -2.63 -9.97 0.71
C ILE A 155 -1.64 -10.38 1.81
N PHE A 156 -0.77 -11.35 1.53
CA PHE A 156 0.25 -11.81 2.48
C PHE A 156 1.37 -10.81 2.69
N LEU A 157 1.61 -9.92 1.73
CA LEU A 157 2.62 -8.86 1.85
C LEU A 157 2.06 -7.55 2.41
N THR A 158 0.75 -7.32 2.39
CA THR A 158 0.08 -6.08 2.85
C THR A 158 0.56 -5.63 4.24
N PHE A 159 0.73 -6.56 5.18
CA PHE A 159 1.10 -6.24 6.55
C PHE A 159 2.62 -6.15 6.80
N SER A 160 3.46 -6.37 5.78
CA SER A 160 4.91 -6.41 5.95
C SER A 160 5.47 -5.09 6.48
N ASN A 161 5.04 -3.94 5.94
CA ASN A 161 5.45 -2.63 6.43
C ASN A 161 4.96 -2.35 7.87
N PHE A 162 3.75 -2.80 8.20
CA PHE A 162 3.18 -2.65 9.53
C PHE A 162 3.96 -3.48 10.56
N MET A 163 4.25 -4.75 10.26
CA MET A 163 5.08 -5.61 11.10
C MET A 163 6.49 -5.04 11.27
N LEU A 164 7.06 -4.47 10.21
CA LEU A 164 8.37 -3.86 10.23
C LEU A 164 8.44 -2.69 11.22
N VAL A 165 7.47 -1.76 11.16
CA VAL A 165 7.46 -0.55 11.99
C VAL A 165 6.97 -0.83 13.40
N ILE A 166 5.88 -1.60 13.57
CA ILE A 166 5.27 -1.89 14.88
C ILE A 166 6.21 -2.77 15.72
N LYS A 167 6.77 -3.83 15.14
CA LYS A 167 7.64 -4.78 15.86
C LYS A 167 9.14 -4.48 15.71
N ASN A 168 9.52 -3.42 14.98
CA ASN A 168 10.91 -3.08 14.67
C ASN A 168 11.72 -4.26 14.08
N LEU A 169 11.14 -4.95 13.10
CA LEU A 169 11.74 -6.14 12.49
C LEU A 169 12.70 -5.78 11.34
N LYS A 170 13.56 -6.74 10.97
CA LYS A 170 14.28 -6.73 9.70
C LYS A 170 13.32 -7.13 8.56
N ILE A 171 13.64 -6.75 7.32
CA ILE A 171 12.77 -6.94 6.14
C ILE A 171 12.28 -8.38 5.99
N HIS A 172 13.19 -9.36 5.96
CA HIS A 172 12.83 -10.79 5.81
C HIS A 172 11.89 -11.28 6.92
N ARG A 173 12.15 -10.87 8.17
CA ARG A 173 11.33 -11.27 9.32
C ARG A 173 9.98 -10.58 9.31
N ALA A 174 9.91 -9.33 8.83
CA ALA A 174 8.65 -8.61 8.66
C ALA A 174 7.74 -9.28 7.61
N VAL A 175 8.32 -9.72 6.48
CA VAL A 175 7.60 -10.49 5.45
C VAL A 175 7.12 -11.83 6.01
N TYR A 176 7.99 -12.57 6.71
CA TYR A 176 7.61 -13.84 7.33
C TYR A 176 6.50 -13.69 8.38
N GLU A 177 6.60 -12.70 9.26
CA GLU A 177 5.56 -12.40 10.27
C GLU A 177 4.27 -11.94 9.62
N SER A 178 4.32 -11.17 8.52
CA SER A 178 3.16 -10.81 7.72
C SER A 178 2.46 -12.06 7.15
N ILE A 179 3.22 -12.98 6.56
CA ILE A 179 2.69 -14.24 6.04
C ILE A 179 2.03 -15.05 7.15
N LYS A 180 2.72 -15.23 8.28
CA LYS A 180 2.20 -15.98 9.43
C LYS A 180 0.92 -15.35 10.00
N PHE A 181 0.88 -14.03 10.07
CA PHE A 181 -0.28 -13.26 10.52
C PHE A 181 -1.47 -13.46 9.59
N VAL A 182 -1.28 -13.30 8.28
CA VAL A 182 -2.33 -13.47 7.28
C VAL A 182 -2.82 -14.92 7.24
N LYS A 183 -1.95 -15.93 7.37
CA LYS A 183 -2.39 -17.33 7.48
C LYS A 183 -3.36 -17.55 8.64
N LYS A 184 -3.07 -16.94 9.79
CA LYS A 184 -3.89 -17.09 11.01
C LYS A 184 -5.24 -16.38 10.89
N GLU A 185 -5.27 -15.19 10.31
CA GLU A 185 -6.46 -14.33 10.26
C GLU A 185 -6.96 -14.09 8.81
N TYR A 186 -6.76 -15.08 7.92
CA TYR A 186 -6.93 -14.93 6.47
C TYR A 186 -8.25 -14.28 6.07
N LEU A 187 -9.37 -14.81 6.57
CA LEU A 187 -10.70 -14.31 6.26
C LEU A 187 -10.88 -12.84 6.70
N ALA A 188 -10.36 -12.47 7.88
CA ALA A 188 -10.45 -11.11 8.37
C ALA A 188 -9.58 -10.15 7.56
N THR A 189 -8.36 -10.58 7.19
CA THR A 189 -7.49 -9.80 6.31
C THR A 189 -8.08 -9.64 4.91
N LEU A 190 -8.73 -10.67 4.37
CA LEU A 190 -9.39 -10.62 3.07
C LEU A 190 -10.55 -9.62 3.09
N ILE A 191 -11.45 -9.72 4.08
CA ILE A 191 -12.57 -8.78 4.25
C ILE A 191 -12.06 -7.34 4.38
N LEU A 192 -11.03 -7.13 5.20
CA LEU A 192 -10.45 -5.80 5.42
C LEU A 192 -9.88 -5.21 4.13
N ASN A 193 -9.12 -5.99 3.36
CA ASN A 193 -8.59 -5.56 2.07
C ASN A 193 -9.71 -5.32 1.04
N LEU A 194 -10.76 -6.16 1.01
CA LEU A 194 -11.92 -5.97 0.12
C LEU A 194 -12.68 -4.68 0.43
N VAL A 195 -12.92 -4.39 1.71
CA VAL A 195 -13.58 -3.14 2.14
C VAL A 195 -12.75 -1.94 1.71
N PHE A 196 -11.44 -1.94 1.98
CA PHE A 196 -10.59 -0.84 1.55
C PHE A 196 -10.49 -0.74 0.04
N PHE A 197 -10.38 -1.85 -0.68
CA PHE A 197 -10.41 -1.87 -2.13
C PHE A 197 -11.68 -1.19 -2.67
N ALA A 198 -12.86 -1.53 -2.13
CA ALA A 198 -14.11 -0.88 -2.51
C ALA A 198 -14.12 0.62 -2.20
N LEU A 199 -13.59 1.04 -1.04
CA LEU A 199 -13.48 2.46 -0.67
C LEU A 199 -12.52 3.23 -1.59
N PHE A 200 -11.34 2.68 -1.86
CA PHE A 200 -10.35 3.26 -2.79
C PHE A 200 -10.94 3.36 -4.20
N PHE A 201 -11.60 2.29 -4.67
CA PHE A 201 -12.25 2.25 -5.98
C PHE A 201 -13.37 3.28 -6.10
N ALA A 202 -14.22 3.42 -5.07
CA ALA A 202 -15.29 4.41 -5.06
C ALA A 202 -14.75 5.85 -5.06
N LEU A 203 -13.65 6.12 -4.34
CA LEU A 203 -13.02 7.45 -4.37
C LEU A 203 -12.37 7.79 -5.71
N ASP A 204 -11.89 6.80 -6.47
CA ASP A 204 -11.30 7.02 -7.80
C ASP A 204 -12.32 7.62 -8.81
N TRP A 205 -13.62 7.48 -8.55
CA TRP A 205 -14.66 8.12 -9.35
C TRP A 205 -14.75 9.63 -9.12
N ILE A 206 -14.28 10.12 -7.97
CA ILE A 206 -14.21 11.55 -7.66
C ILE A 206 -12.88 12.06 -8.23
N ARG A 207 -12.91 12.58 -9.46
CA ARG A 207 -11.69 13.06 -10.12
C ARG A 207 -11.32 14.48 -9.69
N GLY A 208 -10.03 14.79 -9.78
CA GLY A 208 -9.47 16.12 -9.57
C GLY A 208 -9.05 16.39 -8.12
N PHE A 209 -8.82 17.66 -7.82
CA PHE A 209 -8.23 18.13 -6.56
C PHE A 209 -8.97 17.62 -5.30
N ILE A 210 -10.30 17.59 -5.33
CA ILE A 210 -11.11 17.13 -4.20
C ILE A 210 -10.91 15.62 -3.96
N GLY A 211 -10.88 14.82 -5.03
CA GLY A 211 -10.62 13.40 -4.97
C GLY A 211 -9.27 13.08 -4.34
N ASP A 212 -8.23 13.78 -4.79
CA ASP A 212 -6.89 13.63 -4.25
C ASP A 212 -6.81 13.98 -2.76
N ILE A 213 -7.45 15.07 -2.32
CA ILE A 213 -7.50 15.45 -0.91
C ILE A 213 -8.20 14.39 -0.07
N LEU A 214 -9.31 13.85 -0.55
CA LEU A 214 -10.02 12.77 0.15
C LEU A 214 -9.17 11.49 0.20
N LEU A 215 -8.48 11.16 -0.89
CA LEU A 215 -7.63 9.98 -0.98
C LEU A 215 -6.42 10.08 -0.04
N PHE A 216 -5.62 11.13 -0.18
CA PHE A 216 -4.35 11.28 0.55
C PHE A 216 -4.53 11.87 1.93
N GLY A 217 -5.48 12.79 2.13
CA GLY A 217 -5.73 13.44 3.40
C GLY A 217 -6.60 12.61 4.34
N LEU A 218 -7.53 11.80 3.83
CA LEU A 218 -8.49 11.08 4.68
C LEU A 218 -8.36 9.56 4.57
N LEU A 219 -8.54 8.99 3.37
CA LEU A 219 -8.62 7.55 3.20
C LEU A 219 -7.29 6.84 3.47
N LEU A 220 -6.17 7.38 2.98
CA LEU A 220 -4.85 6.78 3.21
C LEU A 220 -4.45 6.80 4.71
N PRO A 221 -4.56 7.93 5.45
CA PRO A 221 -4.35 7.94 6.89
C PRO A 221 -5.29 7.00 7.65
N TYR A 222 -6.56 6.92 7.22
CA TYR A 222 -7.52 5.99 7.83
C TYR A 222 -7.13 4.53 7.61
N PHE A 223 -6.76 4.18 6.38
CA PHE A 223 -6.23 2.86 6.04
C PHE A 223 -5.06 2.49 6.93
N VAL A 224 -4.07 3.39 7.08
CA VAL A 224 -2.91 3.16 7.93
C VAL A 224 -3.32 2.97 9.40
N ALA A 225 -4.23 3.79 9.91
CA ALA A 225 -4.71 3.71 11.29
C ALA A 225 -5.41 2.37 11.58
N VAL A 226 -6.34 1.97 10.71
CA VAL A 226 -7.10 0.72 10.84
C VAL A 226 -6.18 -0.50 10.75
N LEU A 227 -5.30 -0.55 9.76
CA LEU A 227 -4.38 -1.68 9.61
C LEU A 227 -3.40 -1.78 10.78
N THR A 228 -2.90 -0.64 11.28
CA THR A 228 -2.03 -0.60 12.46
C THR A 228 -2.75 -1.20 13.67
N ARG A 229 -4.01 -0.80 13.93
CA ARG A 229 -4.80 -1.35 15.04
C ARG A 229 -5.17 -2.80 14.86
N PHE A 230 -5.45 -3.22 13.65
CA PHE A 230 -5.75 -4.62 13.37
C PHE A 230 -4.56 -5.52 13.73
N VAL A 231 -3.34 -5.10 13.37
CA VAL A 231 -2.10 -5.81 13.74
C VAL A 231 -1.92 -5.84 15.26
N GLU A 232 -2.03 -4.70 15.94
CA GLU A 232 -1.81 -4.62 17.39
C GLU A 232 -2.81 -5.43 18.20
N THR A 233 -4.10 -5.37 17.83
CA THR A 233 -5.18 -6.03 18.59
C THR A 233 -5.07 -7.56 18.53
N VAL A 234 -4.55 -8.09 17.42
CA VAL A 234 -4.39 -9.52 17.21
C VAL A 234 -3.10 -10.05 17.85
N ASP A 235 -2.06 -9.21 17.91
CA ASP A 235 -0.74 -9.61 18.41
C ASP A 235 -0.56 -9.42 19.92
N LEU A 236 -1.20 -8.40 20.53
CA LEU A 236 -1.17 -8.13 21.98
C LEU A 236 -2.02 -9.12 22.82
N LYS A 237 -2.69 -10.08 22.20
CA LYS A 237 -3.46 -11.14 22.90
C LYS A 237 -2.68 -12.47 23.01
N LYS A 238 -1.35 -12.39 22.95
CA LYS A 238 -0.42 -13.45 23.35
C LYS A 238 0.43 -12.94 24.50
#